data_AF-A0A929NGV6-F1
#
_entry.id   AF-A0A929NGV6-F1
#
_cell.length_a   1.000
_cell.length_b   1.000
_cell.length_c   1.000
_cell.angle_alpha   90.00
_cell.angle_beta   90.00
_cell.angle_gamma   90.00
#
_symmetry.space_group_name_H-M   'P 1'
#
loop_
_entity.id
_entity.type
_entity.pdbx_description
1 polymer ?
#
loop_
_entity_poly.entity_id
_entity_poly.type
_entity_poly.pdbx_seq_one_letter_code
_entity_poly.pdbx_strand_id
1 'polypeptide(L)'
;MGTLKRSLEDLTSSFGRKITQKSLRLTPREIQLCNMIQRGLTSKEIASLLNISLNTVGRHRHSIRKKAEIIEKKENLYNYLQSL
;
A
#
# COMPACT_ATOMS: atom_id res chain seq x y z
N MET A 1 -12.64 25.70 -8.18
CA MET A 1 -11.31 25.17 -7.78
C MET A 1 -11.49 23.94 -6.91
N GLY A 2 -11.43 22.72 -7.45
CA GLY A 2 -11.65 21.52 -6.62
C GLY A 2 -11.64 20.20 -7.37
N THR A 3 -10.58 19.90 -8.13
CA THR A 3 -10.52 18.68 -8.96
C THR A 3 -9.44 17.68 -8.57
N LEU A 4 -8.79 17.83 -7.40
CA LEU A 4 -7.82 16.82 -6.93
C LEU A 4 -8.40 15.72 -6.04
N LYS A 5 -9.52 15.96 -5.34
CA LYS A 5 -10.05 14.99 -4.36
C LYS A 5 -10.63 13.72 -5.01
N ARG A 6 -11.32 13.89 -6.15
CA ARG A 6 -12.07 12.82 -6.82
C ARG A 6 -11.18 11.75 -7.43
N SER A 7 -10.00 12.13 -7.93
CA SER A 7 -9.05 11.18 -8.51
C SER A 7 -8.42 10.24 -7.46
N LEU A 8 -8.28 10.72 -6.22
CA LEU A 8 -7.76 9.92 -5.09
C LEU A 8 -8.80 8.91 -4.58
N GLU A 9 -10.08 9.28 -4.55
CA GLU A 9 -11.19 8.38 -4.22
C GLU A 9 -11.39 7.29 -5.29
N ASP A 10 -11.30 7.63 -6.57
CA ASP A 10 -11.39 6.62 -7.64
C ASP A 10 -10.17 5.68 -7.69
N LEU A 11 -8.96 6.19 -7.44
CA LEU A 11 -7.76 5.36 -7.34
C LEU A 11 -7.82 4.40 -6.14
N THR A 12 -8.20 4.91 -4.97
CA THR A 12 -8.39 4.06 -3.78
C THR A 12 -9.54 3.07 -3.95
N SER A 13 -10.58 3.42 -4.72
CA SER A 13 -11.69 2.53 -5.03
C SER A 13 -11.32 1.44 -6.02
N SER A 14 -10.56 1.74 -7.08
CA SER A 14 -10.09 0.75 -8.06
C SER A 14 -9.03 -0.18 -7.46
N PHE A 15 -8.06 0.38 -6.74
CA PHE A 15 -7.02 -0.38 -6.06
C PHE A 15 -7.57 -1.19 -4.88
N GLY A 16 -8.42 -0.58 -4.06
CA GLY A 16 -9.16 -1.27 -3.01
C GLY A 16 -9.97 -2.43 -3.57
N ARG A 17 -10.71 -2.21 -4.68
CA ARG A 17 -11.45 -3.27 -5.38
C ARG A 17 -10.53 -4.37 -5.90
N LYS A 18 -9.39 -4.06 -6.52
CA LYS A 18 -8.41 -5.07 -7.00
C LYS A 18 -7.82 -5.91 -5.86
N ILE A 19 -7.51 -5.29 -4.73
CA ILE A 19 -7.03 -5.98 -3.52
C ILE A 19 -8.14 -6.89 -2.95
N THR A 20 -9.37 -6.38 -2.86
CA THR A 20 -10.52 -7.17 -2.42
C THR A 20 -10.83 -8.32 -3.39
N GLN A 21 -10.70 -8.11 -4.70
CA GLN A 21 -10.93 -9.12 -5.74
C GLN A 21 -9.84 -10.20 -5.77
N LYS A 22 -8.58 -9.85 -5.53
CA LYS A 22 -7.49 -10.85 -5.36
C LYS A 22 -7.48 -11.51 -3.98
N SER A 23 -8.53 -11.35 -3.16
CA SER A 23 -8.63 -11.93 -1.81
C SER A 23 -7.50 -11.54 -0.86
N LEU A 24 -6.78 -10.43 -1.13
CA LEU A 24 -5.80 -9.91 -0.19
C LEU A 24 -6.56 -9.34 1.01
N ARG A 25 -6.64 -10.12 2.10
CA ARG A 25 -7.20 -9.70 3.38
C ARG A 25 -6.25 -8.76 4.13
N LEU A 26 -5.98 -7.60 3.54
CA LEU A 26 -5.24 -6.52 4.17
C LEU A 26 -6.13 -5.76 5.16
N THR A 27 -5.53 -5.35 6.26
CA THR A 27 -6.14 -4.42 7.20
C THR A 27 -6.20 -3.02 6.58
N PRO A 28 -7.10 -2.14 7.04
CA PRO A 28 -7.17 -0.75 6.57
C PRO A 28 -5.82 -0.02 6.62
N ARG A 29 -5.01 -0.31 7.65
CA ARG A 29 -3.68 0.30 7.81
C ARG A 29 -2.69 -0.18 6.74
N GLU A 30 -2.75 -1.45 6.39
CA GLU A 30 -1.93 -2.04 5.33
C GLU A 30 -2.35 -1.53 3.94
N ILE A 31 -3.66 -1.38 3.69
CA ILE A 31 -4.18 -0.77 2.47
C ILE A 31 -3.69 0.68 2.34
N GLN A 32 -3.72 1.44 3.43
CA GLN A 32 -3.19 2.80 3.47
C GLN A 32 -1.70 2.83 3.13
N LEU A 33 -0.90 1.92 3.69
CA LEU A 33 0.53 1.78 3.38
C LEU A 33 0.75 1.43 1.91
N CYS A 34 -0.02 0.48 1.37
CA CYS A 34 0.05 0.07 -0.02
C CYS A 34 -0.25 1.25 -0.97
N ASN A 35 -1.29 2.03 -0.70
CA ASN A 35 -1.60 3.24 -1.47
C ASN A 35 -0.43 4.24 -1.45
N MET A 36 0.20 4.44 -0.29
CA MET A 36 1.35 5.34 -0.19
C MET A 36 2.55 4.81 -0.99
N ILE A 37 2.84 3.52 -0.87
CA ILE A 37 3.93 2.87 -1.63
C ILE A 37 3.65 2.98 -3.12
N GLN A 38 2.43 2.71 -3.58
CA GLN A 38 2.03 2.81 -4.98
C GLN A 38 2.21 4.23 -5.54
N ARG A 39 2.03 5.26 -4.71
CA ARG A 39 2.32 6.66 -5.06
C ARG A 39 3.81 7.01 -5.12
N GLY A 40 4.70 6.05 -4.86
CA GLY A 40 6.15 6.22 -4.89
C GLY A 40 6.75 6.74 -3.58
N LEU A 41 5.98 6.81 -2.49
CA LEU A 41 6.48 7.29 -1.20
C LEU A 41 7.49 6.30 -0.61
N THR A 42 8.57 6.85 -0.08
CA THR A 42 9.61 6.08 0.62
C THR A 42 9.14 5.68 2.02
N SER A 43 9.75 4.64 2.59
CA SER A 43 9.45 4.23 3.98
C SER A 43 9.64 5.37 4.98
N LYS A 44 10.57 6.31 4.73
CA LYS A 44 10.83 7.48 5.57
C LYS A 44 9.66 8.46 5.52
N GLU A 45 9.16 8.77 4.33
CA GLU A 45 8.00 9.65 4.18
C GLU A 45 6.74 9.02 4.75
N ILE A 46 6.55 7.71 4.54
CA ILE A 46 5.43 6.98 5.13
C ILE A 46 5.51 7.00 6.67
N ALA A 47 6.69 6.79 7.24
CA ALA A 47 6.92 6.86 8.68
C ALA A 47 6.53 8.25 9.22
N SER A 48 6.98 9.32 8.58
CA SER A 48 6.63 10.70 8.97
C SER A 48 5.14 11.00 8.80
N LEU A 49 4.52 10.62 7.68
CA LEU A 49 3.10 10.86 7.39
C LEU A 49 2.17 10.12 8.36
N LEU A 50 2.58 8.93 8.79
CA LEU A 50 1.81 8.09 9.70
C LEU A 50 2.19 8.27 11.16
N ASN A 51 3.19 9.12 11.44
CA ASN A 51 3.78 9.36 12.75
C ASN A 51 4.18 8.06 13.47
N ILE A 52 4.82 7.14 12.74
CA ILE A 52 5.30 5.85 13.23
C ILE A 52 6.78 5.66 12.92
N SER A 53 7.44 4.76 13.64
CA SER A 53 8.85 4.45 13.36
C SER A 53 9.02 3.76 12.00
N LEU A 54 10.20 3.94 11.38
CA LEU A 54 10.63 3.18 10.20
C LEU A 54 10.54 1.65 10.42
N ASN A 55 10.83 1.19 11.64
CA ASN A 55 10.73 -0.21 12.01
C ASN A 55 9.27 -0.71 11.94
N THR A 56 8.32 0.11 12.40
CA THR A 56 6.88 -0.16 12.28
C THR A 56 6.45 -0.23 10.81
N VAL A 57 6.95 0.67 9.96
CA VAL A 57 6.72 0.60 8.50
C VAL A 57 7.28 -0.70 7.91
N GLY A 58 8.46 -1.13 8.35
CA GLY A 58 9.06 -2.42 7.98
C GLY A 58 8.19 -3.62 8.35
N ARG A 59 7.66 -3.65 9.59
CA ARG A 59 6.71 -4.68 10.04
C ARG A 59 5.45 -4.70 9.19
N HIS A 60 4.84 -3.53 8.93
CA HIS A 60 3.66 -3.47 8.07
C HIS A 60 3.95 -3.96 6.65
N ARG A 61 5.10 -3.59 6.06
CA ARG A 61 5.53 -4.10 4.74
C ARG A 61 5.70 -5.62 4.74
N HIS A 62 6.23 -6.20 5.81
CA HIS A 62 6.35 -7.65 5.93
C HIS A 62 4.98 -8.32 6.04
N SER A 63 4.07 -7.78 6.85
CA SER A 63 2.69 -8.28 6.97
C SER A 63 1.93 -8.18 5.65
N ILE A 64 2.10 -7.08 4.90
CA ILE A 64 1.55 -6.92 3.55
C ILE A 64 2.07 -8.02 2.63
N ARG A 65 3.39 -8.24 2.57
CA ARG A 65 3.97 -9.31 1.75
C ARG A 65 3.43 -10.68 2.11
N LYS A 66 3.24 -10.95 3.40
CA LYS A 66 2.66 -12.20 3.91
C LYS A 66 1.23 -12.40 3.44
N LYS A 67 0.42 -11.35 3.50
CA LYS A 67 -0.99 -11.38 3.09
C LYS A 67 -1.19 -11.30 1.58
N ALA A 68 -0.19 -10.78 0.87
CA ALA A 68 -0.12 -10.75 -0.59
C ALA A 68 0.50 -12.01 -1.19
N GLU A 69 0.92 -12.97 -0.35
CA GLU A 69 1.56 -14.22 -0.75
C GLU A 69 2.81 -14.03 -1.62
N ILE A 70 3.51 -12.91 -1.44
CA ILE A 70 4.74 -12.55 -2.16
C ILE A 70 5.98 -12.56 -1.26
N ILE A 71 5.93 -13.20 -0.09
CA ILE A 71 7.08 -13.28 0.83
C ILE A 71 8.30 -13.90 0.14
N GLU A 72 8.04 -14.97 -0.61
CA GLU A 72 9.05 -15.77 -1.34
C GLU A 72 9.59 -15.03 -2.56
N LYS A 73 8.83 -14.05 -3.08
CA LYS A 73 9.24 -13.29 -4.24
C LYS A 73 10.15 -12.16 -3.79
N LYS A 74 11.38 -12.14 -4.32
CA LYS A 74 12.32 -11.02 -4.25
C LYS A 74 11.80 -9.75 -4.97
N GLU A 75 10.51 -9.71 -5.31
CA GLU A 75 9.87 -8.58 -5.96
C GLU A 75 9.71 -7.41 -4.99
N ASN A 76 9.97 -6.22 -5.54
CA ASN A 76 9.70 -4.99 -4.82
C ASN A 76 8.19 -4.85 -4.64
N LEU A 77 7.74 -4.61 -3.40
CA LEU A 77 6.34 -4.38 -3.10
C LEU A 77 5.77 -3.25 -3.98
N TYR A 78 6.57 -2.23 -4.31
CA TYR A 78 6.20 -1.21 -5.27
C TYR A 78 5.81 -1.78 -6.64
N ASN A 79 6.67 -2.61 -7.24
CA ASN A 79 6.43 -3.20 -8.56
C ASN A 79 5.21 -4.12 -8.55
N TYR A 80 5.04 -4.92 -7.49
CA TYR A 80 3.85 -5.75 -7.32
C TYR A 80 2.57 -4.91 -7.24
N LEU A 81 2.61 -3.77 -6.55
CA LEU A 81 1.47 -2.87 -6.46
C LEU A 81 1.20 -2.09 -7.76
N GLN A 82 2.21 -1.89 -8.60
CA GLN A 82 2.07 -1.31 -9.94
C GLN A 82 1.49 -2.31 -10.95
N SER A 83 1.75 -3.60 -10.78
CA SER A 83 1.19 -4.67 -11.63
C SER A 83 -0.21 -5.13 -11.22
N LEU A 84 -0.77 -4.57 -10.14
CA LEU A 84 -2.16 -4.80 -9.70
C LEU A 84 -3.14 -4.00 -10.53
#